data_AF-A0A1S2XPH5-F1
#
_entry.id   AF-A0A1S2XPH5-F1
#
_cell.length_a   1.000
_cell.length_b   1.000
_cell.length_c   1.000
_cell.angle_alpha   90.00
_cell.angle_beta   90.00
_cell.angle_gamma   90.00
#
_symmetry.space_group_name_H-M   'P 1'
#
loop_
_entity.id
_entity.type
_entity.pdbx_description
1 polymer ?
#
loop_
_entity_poly.entity_id
_entity_poly.type
_entity_poly.pdbx_seq_one_letter_code
_entity_poly.pdbx_strand_id
1 'polypeptide(L)'
;MESSIAKDENGRVPLSGMVADCVKRWFKDALREAKAGDVNMQVLVGQMYYNGYGVPKDAQKGRIWLTKASRVRSSVWKVGDKRPGYNASDSDSEELTEDS
;
A
#
# COMPACT_ATOMS: atom_id res chain seq x y z
N MET A 1 17.37 -11.42 -23.94
CA MET A 1 16.25 -10.75 -24.63
C MET A 1 16.29 -9.28 -24.24
N GLU A 2 17.23 -8.53 -24.81
CA GLU A 2 17.40 -7.10 -24.52
C GLU A 2 16.33 -6.31 -25.27
N SER A 3 15.71 -5.36 -24.58
CA SER A 3 14.73 -4.43 -25.15
C SER A 3 15.48 -3.51 -26.12
N SER A 4 15.55 -3.89 -27.40
CA SER A 4 16.15 -3.05 -28.45
C SER A 4 15.21 -1.90 -28.73
N ILE A 5 15.36 -0.80 -27.99
CA ILE A 5 14.69 0.47 -28.30
C ILE A 5 15.11 0.88 -29.72
N ALA A 6 14.13 1.14 -30.59
CA ALA A 6 14.38 1.64 -31.93
C ALA A 6 15.19 2.93 -31.83
N LYS A 7 16.46 2.85 -32.23
CA LYS A 7 17.35 3.99 -32.33
C LYS A 7 17.00 4.76 -33.60
N ASP A 8 17.05 6.08 -33.54
CA ASP A 8 16.98 6.87 -34.75
C ASP A 8 18.22 6.61 -35.64
N GLU A 9 18.19 7.15 -36.85
CA GLU A 9 19.29 7.13 -37.83
C GLU A 9 20.62 7.70 -37.30
N ASN A 10 20.58 8.46 -36.19
CA ASN A 10 21.72 9.00 -35.47
C ASN A 10 22.09 8.22 -34.20
N GLY A 11 21.49 7.05 -33.96
CA GLY A 11 21.75 6.21 -32.78
C GLY A 11 21.12 6.71 -31.48
N ARG A 12 20.33 7.79 -31.53
CA ARG A 12 19.67 8.39 -30.36
C ARG A 12 18.41 7.62 -30.04
N VAL A 13 18.13 7.57 -28.75
CA VAL A 13 16.95 6.92 -28.19
C VAL A 13 15.96 7.99 -27.77
N PRO A 14 14.67 7.84 -28.10
CA PRO A 14 13.68 8.77 -27.61
C PRO A 14 13.62 8.67 -26.07
N LEU A 15 13.52 9.82 -25.41
CA LEU A 15 13.44 9.89 -23.94
C LEU A 15 12.29 9.03 -23.41
N SER A 16 11.17 8.99 -24.14
CA SER A 16 10.02 8.14 -23.84
C SER A 16 10.37 6.65 -23.78
N GLY A 17 11.24 6.16 -24.67
CA GLY A 17 11.71 4.78 -24.69
C GLY A 17 12.58 4.46 -23.47
N MET A 18 13.51 5.36 -23.14
CA MET A 18 14.37 5.22 -21.95
C MET A 18 13.56 5.23 -20.66
N VAL A 19 12.59 6.14 -20.54
CA VAL A 19 11.67 6.18 -19.40
C VAL A 19 10.84 4.90 -19.33
N ALA A 20 10.29 4.42 -20.45
CA ALA A 20 9.51 3.19 -20.48
C ALA A 20 10.32 1.98 -20.01
N ASP A 21 11.59 1.86 -20.42
CA ASP A 21 12.46 0.77 -19.96
C ASP A 21 12.89 0.91 -18.50
N CYS A 22 13.09 2.14 -18.02
CA CYS A 22 13.31 2.39 -16.60
C CYS A 22 12.09 1.95 -15.77
N VAL A 23 10.88 2.30 -16.19
CA VAL A 23 9.64 1.90 -15.51
C VAL A 23 9.44 0.39 -15.53
N LYS A 24 9.78 -0.31 -16.63
CA LYS A 24 9.77 -1.79 -16.68
C LYS A 24 10.74 -2.41 -15.67
N ARG A 25 11.95 -1.86 -15.54
CA ARG A 25 12.94 -2.34 -14.56
C ARG A 25 12.46 -2.08 -13.14
N TRP A 26 11.96 -0.87 -12.88
CA TRP A 26 11.39 -0.49 -11.60
C TRP A 26 10.23 -1.41 -11.20
N PHE A 27 9.34 -1.77 -12.13
CA PHE A 27 8.28 -2.74 -11.88
C PHE A 27 8.83 -4.10 -11.41
N LYS A 28 9.91 -4.59 -12.04
CA LYS A 28 10.52 -5.87 -11.67
C LYS A 28 11.13 -5.83 -10.27
N ASP A 29 11.80 -4.73 -9.92
CA ASP A 29 12.39 -4.54 -8.61
C ASP A 29 11.30 -4.44 -7.53
N ALA A 30 10.27 -3.63 -7.76
CA ALA A 30 9.10 -3.53 -6.87
C ALA A 30 8.41 -4.89 -6.70
N LEU A 31 8.31 -5.71 -7.75
CA LEU A 31 7.75 -7.05 -7.67
C LEU A 31 8.59 -7.99 -6.79
N ARG A 32 9.93 -7.85 -6.81
CA ARG A 32 10.83 -8.63 -5.96
C ARG A 32 10.60 -8.29 -4.49
N GLU A 33 10.58 -7.01 -4.16
CA GLU A 33 10.35 -6.56 -2.77
C GLU A 33 8.93 -6.86 -2.28
N ALA A 34 7.93 -6.73 -3.15
CA ALA A 34 6.55 -7.11 -2.86
C ALA A 34 6.42 -8.61 -2.53
N LYS A 35 7.22 -9.47 -3.19
CA LYS A 35 7.32 -10.91 -2.89
C LYS A 35 8.09 -11.19 -1.60
N ALA A 36 9.07 -10.36 -1.26
CA ALA A 36 9.79 -10.43 0.02
C ALA A 36 8.87 -10.09 1.22
N GLY A 37 7.71 -9.48 0.96
CA GLY A 37 6.68 -9.22 1.97
C GLY A 37 6.52 -7.75 2.34
N ASP A 38 7.21 -6.84 1.64
CA ASP A 38 7.03 -5.41 1.86
C ASP A 38 5.63 -4.97 1.39
N VAL A 39 4.81 -4.54 2.36
CA VAL A 39 3.44 -4.09 2.17
C VAL A 39 3.38 -2.85 1.27
N ASN A 40 4.33 -1.91 1.40
CA ASN A 40 4.37 -0.72 0.58
C ASN A 40 4.61 -1.09 -0.90
N MET A 41 5.50 -2.06 -1.14
CA MET A 41 5.80 -2.55 -2.48
C MET A 41 4.64 -3.36 -3.08
N GLN A 42 3.90 -4.11 -2.25
CA GLN A 42 2.66 -4.77 -2.70
C GLN A 42 1.60 -3.75 -3.13
N VAL A 43 1.47 -2.63 -2.41
CA VAL A 43 0.57 -1.54 -2.82
C VAL A 43 1.05 -0.89 -4.12
N LEU A 44 2.34 -0.60 -4.23
CA LEU A 44 2.95 0.01 -5.41
C LEU A 44 2.73 -0.85 -6.66
N VAL A 45 3.03 -2.15 -6.60
CA VAL A 45 2.80 -3.10 -7.70
C VAL A 45 1.31 -3.13 -8.08
N GLY A 46 0.42 -3.08 -7.09
CA GLY A 46 -1.02 -2.96 -7.32
C GLY A 46 -1.37 -1.74 -8.17
N GLN A 47 -0.86 -0.56 -7.79
CA GLN A 47 -1.07 0.69 -8.52
C GLN A 47 -0.44 0.67 -9.93
N MET A 48 0.75 0.09 -10.09
CA MET A 48 1.39 -0.06 -11.39
C MET A 48 0.54 -0.88 -12.36
N TYR A 49 -0.12 -1.94 -11.88
CA TYR A 49 -1.07 -2.71 -12.68
C TYR A 49 -2.35 -1.94 -13.04
N TYR A 50 -2.84 -1.04 -12.17
CA TYR A 50 -4.01 -0.21 -12.49
C TYR A 50 -3.72 0.88 -13.52
N ASN A 51 -2.54 1.49 -13.43
CA ASN A 51 -2.16 2.60 -14.30
C ASN A 51 -1.44 2.14 -15.57
N GLY A 52 -0.95 0.90 -15.61
CA GLY A 52 -0.19 0.36 -16.75
C GLY A 52 1.25 0.85 -16.80
N TYR A 53 1.89 1.08 -15.66
CA TYR A 53 3.28 1.52 -15.59
C TYR A 53 4.24 0.36 -15.83
N GLY A 54 4.90 0.33 -16.98
CA GLY A 54 5.90 -0.70 -17.33
C GLY A 54 5.31 -2.10 -17.58
N VAL A 55 4.01 -2.27 -17.35
CA VAL A 55 3.24 -3.48 -17.61
C VAL A 55 1.89 -3.12 -18.23
N PRO A 56 1.27 -4.00 -19.01
CA PRO A 56 -0.09 -3.79 -19.47
C PRO A 56 -1.03 -3.63 -18.28
N LYS A 57 -1.99 -2.72 -18.42
CA LYS A 57 -3.01 -2.47 -17.41
C LYS A 57 -3.81 -3.73 -17.15
N ASP A 58 -3.86 -4.15 -15.89
CA ASP A 58 -4.57 -5.35 -15.44
C ASP A 58 -5.13 -5.08 -14.04
N ALA A 59 -6.37 -4.57 -14.01
CA ALA A 59 -7.06 -4.25 -12.76
C ALA A 59 -7.25 -5.49 -11.86
N GLN A 60 -7.38 -6.68 -12.44
CA GLN A 60 -7.57 -7.91 -11.66
C GLN A 60 -6.29 -8.28 -10.91
N LYS A 61 -5.13 -8.25 -11.58
CA LYS A 61 -3.84 -8.43 -10.90
C LYS A 61 -3.59 -7.35 -9.86
N GLY A 62 -3.94 -6.10 -10.15
CA GLY A 62 -3.85 -4.99 -9.21
C GLY A 62 -4.61 -5.25 -7.90
N ARG A 63 -5.87 -5.72 -7.99
CA ARG A 63 -6.68 -6.10 -6.81
C ARG A 63 -6.05 -7.20 -5.97
N ILE A 64 -5.47 -8.22 -6.62
CA ILE A 64 -4.83 -9.33 -5.92
C ILE A 64 -3.66 -8.83 -5.07
N TRP A 65 -2.82 -7.94 -5.62
CA TRP A 65 -1.70 -7.35 -4.89
C TRP A 65 -2.14 -6.44 -3.74
N LEU A 66 -3.16 -5.62 -3.95
CA LEU A 66 -3.73 -4.78 -2.88
C LEU A 66 -4.36 -5.62 -1.75
N THR A 67 -5.02 -6.73 -2.08
CA THR A 67 -5.61 -7.63 -1.08
C THR A 67 -4.55 -8.33 -0.25
N LYS A 68 -3.38 -8.64 -0.84
CA LYS A 68 -2.23 -9.18 -0.09
C LYS A 68 -1.69 -8.14 0.89
N ALA A 69 -1.58 -6.88 0.46
CA ALA A 69 -1.11 -5.79 1.32
C ALA A 69 -2.07 -5.50 2.47
N SER A 70 -3.39 -5.49 2.23
CA SER A 70 -4.40 -5.19 3.25
C SER A 70 -4.45 -6.24 4.36
N ARG A 71 -4.21 -7.52 4.04
CA ARG A 71 -4.24 -8.61 5.02
C ARG A 71 -3.18 -8.42 6.11
N VAL A 72 -2.01 -7.92 5.76
CA VAL A 72 -0.92 -7.62 6.72
C VAL A 72 -1.30 -6.46 7.64
N ARG A 73 -1.94 -5.40 7.10
CA ARG A 73 -2.30 -4.21 7.88
C ARG A 73 -3.48 -4.44 8.82
N SER A 74 -4.33 -5.43 8.56
CA SER A 74 -5.43 -5.82 9.45
C SER A 74 -4.97 -6.43 10.78
N SER A 75 -3.74 -6.96 10.83
CA SER A 75 -3.15 -7.54 12.05
C SER A 75 -2.89 -6.51 13.16
N VAL A 76 -2.88 -5.21 12.83
CA VAL A 76 -2.66 -4.11 13.78
C VAL A 76 -3.94 -3.70 14.53
N TRP A 77 -5.12 -4.15 14.09
CA TRP A 77 -6.41 -3.80 14.72
C TRP A 77 -6.89 -4.84 15.74
N LYS A 78 -6.12 -5.90 15.98
CA LYS A 78 -6.43 -6.93 16.98
C LYS A 78 -5.89 -6.61 18.38
N VAL A 79 -5.72 -5.33 18.67
CA VAL A 79 -5.49 -4.82 20.03
C VAL A 79 -6.64 -3.88 20.33
N GLY A 80 -7.68 -4.36 21.01
CA GLY A 80 -8.74 -3.45 21.46
C GLY A 80 -10.14 -4.01 21.71
N ASP A 81 -10.40 -5.32 21.76
CA ASP A 81 -11.71 -5.83 22.24
C ASP A 81 -11.91 -5.64 23.76
N LYS A 82 -11.16 -4.75 24.42
CA LYS A 82 -11.53 -4.24 25.74
C LYS A 82 -12.35 -2.97 25.53
N ARG A 83 -13.67 -3.11 25.66
CA ARG A 83 -14.57 -1.97 25.85
C ARG A 83 -13.95 -1.07 26.92
N PRO A 84 -13.73 0.23 26.67
CA PRO A 84 -13.39 1.17 27.73
C PRO A 84 -14.52 1.12 28.76
N GLY A 85 -14.28 0.44 29.87
CA GLY A 85 -15.20 0.44 31.00
C GLY A 85 -15.30 1.88 31.47
N TYR A 86 -16.45 2.49 31.22
CA TYR A 86 -16.87 3.73 31.85
C TYR A 86 -16.89 3.45 33.36
N ASN A 87 -15.80 3.75 34.06
CA ASN A 87 -15.77 3.71 35.52
C ASN A 87 -16.27 5.06 36.03
N ALA A 88 -17.55 5.34 35.78
CA ALA A 88 -18.26 6.43 36.44
C ALA A 88 -18.51 6.00 37.88
N SER A 89 -17.50 6.16 38.73
CA SER A 89 -17.64 6.07 40.17
C SER A 89 -17.07 7.31 40.83
N ASP A 90 -17.29 8.47 40.22
CA ASP A 90 -17.39 9.73 40.96
C ASP A 90 -18.87 9.90 41.33
N SER A 91 -19.35 9.02 42.22
CA SER A 91 -20.58 9.25 42.96
C SER A 91 -20.21 10.12 44.16
N ASP A 92 -19.82 11.36 43.89
CA ASP A 92 -19.73 12.40 44.90
C ASP A 92 -21.17 12.84 45.21
N SER A 93 -21.69 12.41 46.35
CA SER A 93 -22.94 12.90 46.92
C SER A 93 -22.79 12.95 48.43
N GLU A 94 -21.93 13.86 48.89
CA GLU A 94 -21.96 14.35 50.26
C GLU A 94 -22.99 15.49 50.32
N GLU A 95 -24.26 15.15 50.58
CA GLU A 95 -25.26 16.13 51.03
C GLU A 95 -25.22 16.15 52.56
N LEU A 96 -24.53 17.15 53.12
CA LEU A 96 -24.70 17.60 54.49
C LEU A 96 -25.65 18.79 54.50
N THR A 97 -26.28 19.01 55.66
CA THR A 97 -27.35 19.97 56.00
C THR A 97 -28.73 19.39 55.70
N GLU A 98 -29.64 19.13 56.64
CA GLU A 98 -30.01 19.81 57.88
C GLU A 98 -30.58 18.81 58.90
N ASP A 99 -30.23 18.94 60.19
CA ASP A 99 -31.16 18.63 61.27
C ASP A 99 -30.98 19.62 62.44
N SER A 100 -32.04 20.40 62.64
CA SER A 100 -32.63 20.95 63.87
C SER A 100 -31.78 21.75 64.87
#